data_AF-A0A328DPR4-F1
#
_entry.id   AF-A0A328DPR4-F1
#
_cell.length_a   1.000
_cell.length_b   1.000
_cell.length_c   1.000
_cell.angle_alpha   90.00
_cell.angle_beta   90.00
_cell.angle_gamma   90.00
#
_symmetry.space_group_name_H-M   'P 1'
#
loop_
_entity.id
_entity.type
_entity.pdbx_description
1 polymer ?
#
loop_
_entity_poly.entity_id
_entity_poly.type
_entity_poly.pdbx_seq_one_letter_code
_entity_poly.pdbx_strand_id
1 'polypeptide(L)'
;MFLPIMDKLGVYDGREEGPMGDDALAVEAGLCCPKQNDGSSCGMFVVKMAELLMMGCDVGDMDDHEIVAYRKKMTAELLAYSAV
;
A
#
# COMPACT_ATOMS: atom_id res chain seq x y z
N MET A 1 4.91 -9.23 -6.57
CA MET A 1 3.94 -9.25 -7.69
C MET A 1 2.97 -8.05 -7.65
N PHE A 2 3.38 -6.89 -7.11
CA PHE A 2 2.49 -5.72 -7.02
C PHE A 2 2.57 -4.83 -8.26
N LEU A 3 3.79 -4.64 -8.80
CA LEU A 3 4.05 -3.87 -10.02
C LEU A 3 3.22 -4.34 -11.24
N PRO A 4 3.09 -5.65 -11.53
CA PRO A 4 2.30 -6.10 -12.69
C PRO A 4 0.79 -5.87 -12.55
N ILE A 5 0.28 -5.74 -11.31
CA ILE A 5 -1.14 -5.44 -11.05
C ILE A 5 -1.40 -3.95 -11.28
N MET A 6 -0.52 -3.08 -10.76
CA MET A 6 -0.58 -1.63 -10.97
C MET A 6 -0.47 -1.26 -12.46
N ASP A 7 0.40 -1.96 -13.19
CA ASP A 7 0.56 -1.83 -14.64
C ASP A 7 -0.71 -2.24 -15.39
N LYS A 8 -1.30 -3.40 -15.05
CA LYS A 8 -2.60 -3.83 -15.62
C LYS A 8 -3.75 -2.86 -15.36
N LEU A 9 -3.73 -2.15 -14.25
CA LEU A 9 -4.76 -1.17 -13.89
C LEU A 9 -4.55 0.19 -14.58
N GLY A 10 -3.53 0.34 -15.42
CA GLY A 10 -3.25 1.59 -16.14
C GLY A 10 -2.87 2.73 -15.20
N VAL A 11 -2.39 2.44 -13.97
CA VAL A 11 -2.06 3.47 -12.97
C VAL A 11 -0.95 4.40 -13.48
N TYR A 12 -0.11 3.90 -14.36
CA TYR A 12 0.99 4.65 -14.95
C TYR A 12 0.66 5.26 -16.33
N ASP A 13 -0.52 4.98 -16.90
CA ASP A 13 -0.91 5.49 -18.21
C ASP A 13 -1.20 6.99 -18.15
N GLY A 14 -0.63 7.75 -19.09
CA GLY A 14 -0.91 9.19 -19.26
C GLY A 14 -0.22 10.12 -18.26
N ARG A 15 0.65 9.61 -17.38
CA ARG A 15 1.49 10.46 -16.52
C ARG A 15 2.70 10.93 -17.33
N GLU A 16 2.71 12.19 -17.77
CA GLU A 16 4.00 12.81 -18.10
C GLU A 16 4.83 12.81 -16.82
N GLU A 17 5.99 12.15 -16.85
CA GLU A 17 7.02 12.35 -15.85
C GLU A 17 7.46 13.82 -15.98
N GLY A 18 6.78 14.69 -15.24
CA GLY A 18 7.18 16.08 -15.10
C GLY A 18 8.63 16.14 -14.64
N PRO A 19 9.36 17.23 -14.97
CA PRO A 19 10.76 17.35 -14.59
C PRO A 19 10.91 17.09 -13.10
N MET A 20 11.73 16.11 -12.75
CA MET A 20 12.07 15.80 -11.38
C MET A 20 12.68 17.07 -10.79
N GLY A 21 11.94 17.75 -9.92
CA GLY A 21 12.35 19.04 -9.37
C GLY A 21 13.68 18.91 -8.63
N ASP A 22 14.46 19.99 -8.58
CA ASP A 22 15.70 20.11 -7.78
C ASP A 22 15.44 20.09 -6.25
N ASP A 23 14.19 19.86 -5.85
CA ASP A 23 13.78 19.78 -4.46
C ASP A 23 14.36 18.52 -3.82
N ALA A 24 15.21 18.72 -2.81
CA ALA A 24 15.71 17.64 -1.99
C ALA A 24 14.53 16.94 -1.29
N LEU A 25 14.31 15.66 -1.61
CA LEU A 25 13.36 14.81 -0.90
C LEU A 25 13.82 14.66 0.55
N ALA A 26 13.11 15.33 1.47
CA ALA A 26 13.30 15.14 2.89
C ALA A 26 12.88 13.71 3.26
N VAL A 27 13.84 12.91 3.73
CA VAL A 27 13.57 11.57 4.26
C VAL A 27 13.34 11.71 5.75
N GLU A 28 12.07 11.69 6.15
CA GLU A 28 11.69 11.68 7.56
C GLU A 28 11.60 10.25 8.08
N ALA A 29 12.18 9.99 9.24
CA ALA A 29 11.96 8.73 9.94
C ALA A 29 10.52 8.72 10.47
N GLY A 30 9.68 7.81 9.98
CA GLY A 30 8.33 7.60 10.51
C GLY A 30 8.39 7.11 11.96
N LEU A 31 8.24 8.03 12.93
CA LEU A 31 8.34 7.74 14.36
C LEU A 31 7.20 6.84 14.87
N CYS A 32 6.07 6.81 14.17
CA CYS A 32 4.86 6.07 14.54
C CYS A 32 4.48 4.97 13.54
N CYS A 33 5.45 4.41 12.82
CA CYS A 33 5.15 3.32 11.89
C CYS A 33 4.60 2.09 12.64
N PRO A 34 3.43 1.57 12.22
CA PRO A 34 2.84 0.37 12.82
C PRO A 34 3.82 -0.79 12.79
N LYS A 35 3.93 -1.49 13.92
CA LYS A 35 4.80 -2.66 14.07
C LYS A 35 3.95 -3.92 13.98
N GLN A 36 4.34 -4.83 13.09
CA GLN A 36 3.78 -6.16 13.08
C GLN A 36 4.21 -6.95 14.32
N ASN A 37 3.32 -7.81 14.82
CA ASN A 37 3.57 -8.70 15.95
C ASN A 37 3.76 -10.18 15.52
N ASP A 38 3.84 -10.44 14.21
CA ASP A 38 4.05 -11.77 13.65
C ASP A 38 5.10 -11.75 12.52
N GLY A 39 5.64 -12.92 12.17
CA GLY A 39 6.68 -13.06 11.15
C GLY A 39 6.18 -13.20 9.70
N SER A 40 4.87 -13.13 9.46
CA SER A 40 4.20 -13.55 8.22
C SER A 40 3.31 -12.48 7.58
N SER A 41 3.14 -11.33 8.24
CA SER A 41 2.20 -10.28 7.84
C SER A 41 2.86 -9.06 7.19
N CYS A 42 4.19 -9.05 7.04
CA CYS A 42 4.93 -7.87 6.58
C CYS A 42 4.44 -7.32 5.24
N GLY A 43 4.13 -8.20 4.29
CA GLY A 43 3.57 -7.80 3.00
C GLY A 43 2.18 -7.14 3.12
N MET A 44 1.33 -7.63 4.03
CA MET A 44 0.00 -7.06 4.24
C MET A 44 0.06 -5.71 4.96
N PHE A 45 1.00 -5.53 5.88
CA PHE A 45 1.27 -4.24 6.51
C PHE A 45 1.64 -3.18 5.48
N VAL A 46 2.55 -3.50 4.54
CA VAL A 46 2.95 -2.57 3.48
C VAL A 46 1.75 -2.18 2.60
N VAL A 47 0.92 -3.14 2.21
CA VAL A 47 -0.27 -2.87 1.37
C VAL A 47 -1.28 -2.01 2.12
N LYS A 48 -1.53 -2.29 3.41
CA LYS A 48 -2.46 -1.50 4.23
C LYS A 48 -1.96 -0.08 4.48
N MET A 49 -0.66 0.10 4.76
CA MET A 49 -0.07 1.43 4.88
C MET A 49 -0.19 2.22 3.58
N ALA A 50 0.03 1.57 2.43
CA ALA A 50 -0.16 2.22 1.14
C ALA A 50 -1.62 2.64 0.91
N GLU A 51 -2.60 1.79 1.26
CA GLU A 51 -4.04 2.13 1.21
C GLU A 51 -4.35 3.38 2.05
N LEU A 52 -3.89 3.43 3.31
CA LEU A 52 -4.11 4.58 4.19
C LEU A 52 -3.52 5.88 3.63
N LEU A 53 -2.26 5.82 3.17
CA LEU A 53 -1.58 6.99 2.59
C LEU A 53 -2.28 7.48 1.31
N MET A 54 -2.75 6.57 0.45
CA MET A 54 -3.51 6.92 -0.75
C MET A 54 -4.86 7.57 -0.41
N MET A 55 -5.44 7.25 0.75
CA MET A 55 -6.67 7.86 1.27
C MET A 55 -6.42 9.16 2.06
N GLY A 56 -5.16 9.57 2.25
CA GLY A 56 -4.80 10.72 3.08
C GLY A 56 -4.98 10.47 4.59
N CYS A 57 -5.03 9.21 5.01
CA CYS A 57 -5.13 8.80 6.41
C CYS A 57 -3.74 8.66 7.05
N ASP A 58 -3.67 8.79 8.37
CA ASP A 58 -2.46 8.49 9.14
C ASP A 58 -2.25 6.97 9.20
N VAL A 59 -1.01 6.54 8.99
CA VAL A 59 -0.62 5.13 9.16
C VAL A 59 -0.62 4.73 10.63
N GLY A 60 -0.49 5.69 11.56
CA GLY A 60 -0.56 5.45 13.00
C GLY A 60 -1.88 4.85 13.49
N ASP A 61 -2.97 5.02 12.72
CA ASP A 61 -4.29 4.47 13.01
C ASP A 61 -4.43 2.97 12.66
N MET A 62 -3.36 2.34 12.16
CA MET A 62 -3.42 0.94 11.74
C MET A 62 -3.39 -0.03 12.93
N ASP A 63 -4.46 -0.81 13.07
CA ASP A 63 -4.58 -1.89 14.05
C ASP A 63 -4.03 -3.22 13.49
N ASP A 64 -3.12 -3.87 14.21
CA ASP A 64 -2.52 -5.15 13.83
C ASP A 64 -3.54 -6.30 13.87
N HIS A 65 -4.57 -6.21 14.70
CA HIS A 65 -5.67 -7.18 14.74
C HIS A 65 -6.50 -7.19 13.46
N GLU A 66 -6.58 -6.06 12.75
CA GLU A 66 -7.34 -5.94 11.51
C GLU A 66 -6.59 -6.54 10.31
N ILE A 67 -5.28 -6.78 10.41
CA ILE A 67 -4.46 -7.25 9.28
C ILE A 67 -4.89 -8.63 8.79
N VAL A 68 -5.36 -9.50 9.69
CA VAL A 68 -5.89 -10.82 9.31
C VAL A 68 -7.19 -10.68 8.53
N ALA A 69 -8.08 -9.77 8.95
CA ALA A 69 -9.32 -9.49 8.25
C ALA A 69 -9.05 -8.84 6.89
N TYR A 70 -8.12 -7.89 6.85
CA TYR A 70 -7.67 -7.22 5.64
C TYR A 70 -7.08 -8.21 4.61
N ARG A 71 -6.27 -9.17 5.05
CA ARG A 71 -5.76 -10.25 4.18
C ARG A 71 -6.88 -11.04 3.51
N LYS A 72 -7.95 -11.36 4.26
CA LYS A 72 -9.13 -12.06 3.71
C LYS A 72 -9.87 -11.18 2.70
N LYS A 73 -10.07 -9.90 3.02
CA LYS A 73 -10.68 -8.91 2.11
C LYS A 73 -9.90 -8.83 0.79
N MET A 74 -8.59 -8.58 0.84
CA MET A 74 -7.74 -8.48 -0.35
C MET A 74 -7.73 -9.76 -1.18
N THR A 75 -7.71 -10.93 -0.53
CA THR A 75 -7.82 -12.22 -1.24
C THR A 75 -9.15 -12.32 -1.99
N ALA A 76 -10.27 -11.96 -1.35
CA ALA A 76 -11.58 -12.00 -1.99
C ALA A 76 -11.68 -11.02 -3.17
N GLU A 77 -11.15 -9.80 -3.04
CA GLU A 77 -11.11 -8.81 -4.12
C GLU A 77 -10.25 -9.27 -5.29
N LEU A 78 -9.07 -9.85 -5.03
CA LEU A 78 -8.21 -10.41 -6.08
C LEU A 78 -8.87 -11.58 -6.81
N LEU A 79 -9.56 -12.47 -6.07
CA LEU A 79 -10.31 -13.57 -6.67
C LEU A 79 -11.44 -13.05 -7.56
N ALA A 80 -12.21 -12.06 -7.08
CA ALA A 80 -13.28 -11.43 -7.85
C ALA A 80 -12.73 -10.75 -9.12
N TYR A 81 -11.62 -10.03 -9.02
CA TYR A 81 -10.96 -9.40 -10.16
C TYR A 81 -10.45 -10.43 -11.18
N SER A 82 -9.89 -11.54 -10.71
CA SER A 82 -9.37 -12.61 -11.58
C SER A 82 -10.44 -13.40 -12.34
N ALA A 83 -11.70 -13.29 -11.92
CA ALA A 83 -12.83 -13.95 -12.56
C ALA A 83 -13.42 -13.12 -13.72
N VAL A 84 -12.87 -11.93 -13.98
CA VAL A 84 -13.21 -11.00 -15.06
C VAL A 84 -12.14 -11.09 -16.16
#